data_AF-A0A8J3CPL4-F1
#
_entry.id   AF-A0A8J3CPL4-F1
#
_cell.length_a   1.000
_cell.length_b   1.000
_cell.length_c   1.000
_cell.angle_alpha   90.00
_cell.angle_beta   90.00
_cell.angle_gamma   90.00
#
_symmetry.space_group_name_H-M   'P 1'
#
loop_
_entity.id
_entity.type
_entity.pdbx_description
1 polymer ?
#
loop_
_entity_poly.entity_id
_entity_poly.type
_entity_poly.pdbx_seq_one_letter_code
_entity_poly.pdbx_strand_id
1 'polypeptide(L)'
;MAYLGVSPVLRNERLIPAVIALLIAGIISALDIRLFGQSWPLMWIPFVTVALWPRRVGLWATGLLLFFGGLWVDWTTWGAPGQWPLVFLLTYALIRPDFREGARGLTAGMTRFTLALCVGVPVFILSGWAVYESWPDWGALGRGVVVAVLFVPFMIFVRDKLAGRMSGND
;
A
#
# COMPACT_ATOMS: atom_id res chain seq x y z
N MET A 1 -7.94 16.95 -38.48
CA MET A 1 -8.84 15.94 -37.89
C MET A 1 -8.20 15.43 -36.61
N ALA A 2 -8.97 15.44 -35.53
CA ALA A 2 -8.47 15.36 -34.17
C ALA A 2 -7.84 14.00 -33.85
N TYR A 3 -6.53 13.97 -33.66
CA TYR A 3 -5.91 13.01 -32.76
C TYR A 3 -6.23 13.48 -31.34
N LEU A 4 -7.44 13.16 -30.88
CA LEU A 4 -7.75 13.18 -29.45
C LEU A 4 -6.85 12.11 -28.82
N GLY A 5 -5.69 12.58 -28.35
CA GLY A 5 -4.68 11.81 -27.65
C GLY A 5 -5.28 11.22 -26.38
N VAL A 6 -5.77 10.00 -26.48
CA VAL A 6 -6.02 9.15 -25.33
C VAL A 6 -4.66 8.87 -24.71
N SER A 7 -4.38 9.57 -23.61
CA SER A 7 -3.17 9.44 -22.81
C SER A 7 -2.81 7.97 -22.58
N PRO A 8 -1.54 7.55 -22.73
CA PRO A 8 -1.10 6.18 -22.41
C PRO A 8 -1.38 5.75 -20.97
N VAL A 9 -1.78 6.69 -20.10
CA VAL A 9 -2.27 6.45 -18.73
C VAL A 9 -3.58 5.66 -18.72
N LEU A 10 -4.49 5.88 -19.69
CA LEU A 10 -5.79 5.20 -19.78
C LEU A 10 -5.70 3.79 -20.36
N ARG A 11 -4.57 3.42 -20.97
CA ARG A 11 -4.34 2.07 -21.52
C ARG A 11 -3.86 1.06 -20.47
N ASN A 12 -3.62 1.51 -19.24
CA ASN A 12 -3.16 0.65 -18.16
C ASN A 12 -4.37 0.09 -17.39
N GLU A 13 -4.89 -1.05 -17.86
CA GLU A 13 -5.99 -1.80 -17.23
C GLU A 13 -5.76 -2.12 -15.74
N ARG A 14 -4.50 -1.99 -15.26
CA ARG A 14 -4.10 -2.25 -13.88
C ARG A 14 -4.13 -1.03 -12.96
N LEU A 15 -4.30 0.19 -13.50
CA LEU A 15 -4.30 1.41 -12.69
C LEU A 15 -5.60 1.57 -11.91
N ILE A 16 -6.74 1.46 -12.60
CA ILE A 16 -8.07 1.60 -12.01
C ILE A 16 -8.26 0.64 -10.82
N PRO A 17 -8.01 -0.68 -10.94
CA PRO A 17 -8.15 -1.58 -9.81
C PRO A 17 -7.18 -1.26 -8.66
N ALA A 18 -5.99 -0.72 -8.93
CA ALA A 18 -5.05 -0.32 -7.89
C ALA A 18 -5.54 0.92 -7.10
N VAL A 19 -6.12 1.90 -7.80
CA VAL A 19 -6.75 3.07 -7.16
C VAL A 19 -7.95 2.64 -6.32
N ILE A 20 -8.82 1.78 -6.85
CA ILE A 20 -9.96 1.23 -6.11
C ILE A 20 -9.47 0.47 -4.87
N ALA A 21 -8.45 -0.38 -5.02
CA ALA A 21 -7.87 -1.11 -3.90
C ALA A 21 -7.30 -0.16 -2.84
N LEU A 22 -6.67 0.95 -3.23
CA LEU A 22 -6.16 1.96 -2.31
C LEU A 22 -7.27 2.68 -1.54
N LEU A 23 -8.36 3.04 -2.23
CA LEU A 23 -9.51 3.66 -1.59
C LEU A 23 -10.16 2.73 -0.55
N ILE A 24 -10.38 1.47 -0.95
CA ILE A 24 -10.91 0.42 -0.06
C ILE A 24 -9.94 0.18 1.10
N ALA A 25 -8.63 0.09 0.84
CA ALA A 25 -7.61 -0.06 1.87
C ALA A 25 -7.67 1.08 2.88
N GLY A 26 -7.85 2.33 2.45
CA GLY A 26 -8.01 3.48 3.35
C GLY A 26 -9.20 3.32 4.28
N ILE A 27 -10.36 2.90 3.77
CA ILE A 27 -11.56 2.66 4.58
C ILE A 27 -11.34 1.52 5.58
N ILE A 28 -10.84 0.38 5.12
CA ILE A 28 -10.63 -0.79 5.99
C ILE A 28 -9.54 -0.49 7.03
N SER A 29 -8.52 0.29 6.69
CA SER A 29 -7.43 0.64 7.60
C SER A 29 -7.85 1.50 8.79
N ALA A 30 -9.00 2.16 8.70
CA ALA A 30 -9.61 2.90 9.81
C ALA A 30 -10.35 1.99 10.82
N LEU A 31 -10.47 0.70 10.50
CA LEU A 31 -11.17 -0.26 11.34
C LEU A 31 -10.19 -1.03 12.23
N ASP A 32 -10.69 -1.36 13.42
CA ASP A 32 -10.00 -2.16 14.42
C ASP A 32 -10.83 -3.41 14.71
N ILE A 33 -10.20 -4.59 14.72
CA ILE A 33 -10.88 -5.83 15.09
C ILE A 33 -10.60 -6.11 16.56
N ARG A 34 -11.65 -6.31 17.36
CA ARG A 34 -11.50 -6.72 18.77
C ARG A 34 -11.46 -8.24 18.88
N LEU A 35 -10.32 -8.78 19.27
CA LEU A 35 -10.13 -10.22 19.53
C LEU A 35 -9.46 -10.39 20.89
N PHE A 36 -9.97 -11.32 21.71
CA PHE A 36 -9.44 -11.63 23.04
C PHE A 36 -9.35 -10.40 23.97
N GLY A 37 -10.31 -9.47 23.85
CA GLY A 37 -10.32 -8.22 24.63
C GLY A 37 -9.28 -7.18 24.20
N GLN A 38 -8.49 -7.45 23.15
CA GLN A 38 -7.48 -6.53 22.62
C GLN A 38 -7.90 -5.97 21.25
N SER A 39 -7.46 -4.75 20.95
CA SER A 39 -7.64 -4.15 19.62
C SER A 39 -6.53 -4.59 18.66
N TRP A 40 -6.92 -5.04 17.48
CA TRP A 40 -6.03 -5.47 16.39
C TRP A 40 -6.20 -4.51 15.21
N PRO A 41 -5.26 -3.56 15.03
CA PRO A 41 -5.42 -2.52 14.04
C PRO A 41 -5.21 -3.03 12.62
N LEU A 42 -6.04 -2.56 11.68
CA LEU A 42 -5.92 -2.87 10.25
C LEU A 42 -5.09 -1.84 9.47
N MET A 43 -4.37 -0.97 10.19
CA MET A 43 -3.46 0.03 9.63
C MET A 43 -2.33 -0.55 8.75
N TRP A 44 -2.13 -1.86 8.73
CA TRP A 44 -1.13 -2.51 7.88
C TRP A 44 -1.58 -2.67 6.42
N ILE A 45 -2.89 -2.64 6.15
CA ILE A 45 -3.45 -2.88 4.80
C ILE A 45 -2.92 -1.89 3.75
N PRO A 46 -2.82 -0.57 4.03
CA PRO A 46 -2.31 0.38 3.05
C PRO A 46 -0.86 0.13 2.62
N PHE A 47 -0.04 -0.51 3.47
CA PHE A 47 1.30 -0.95 3.10
C PHE A 47 1.29 -2.03 2.02
N VAL A 48 0.28 -2.90 2.03
CA VAL A 48 0.12 -3.96 1.02
C VAL A 48 -0.24 -3.35 -0.32
N THR A 49 -1.16 -2.37 -0.34
CA THR A 49 -1.55 -1.69 -1.58
C THR A 49 -0.40 -0.95 -2.24
N VAL A 50 0.47 -0.26 -1.46
CA VAL A 50 1.66 0.37 -2.05
C VAL A 50 2.73 -0.65 -2.46
N ALA A 51 2.94 -1.73 -1.69
CA ALA A 51 3.89 -2.78 -2.03
C ALA A 51 3.53 -3.49 -3.35
N LEU A 52 2.22 -3.70 -3.57
CA LEU A 52 1.67 -4.36 -4.76
C LEU A 52 1.26 -3.37 -5.87
N TRP A 53 1.60 -2.08 -5.74
CA TRP A 53 1.22 -1.04 -6.69
C TRP A 53 1.74 -1.32 -8.11
N PRO A 54 0.95 -1.06 -9.17
CA PRO A 54 1.33 -1.29 -10.55
C PRO A 54 2.55 -0.46 -10.95
N ARG A 55 3.57 -1.12 -11.52
CA ARG A 55 4.88 -0.50 -11.84
C ARG A 55 5.01 0.02 -13.28
N ARG A 56 4.06 -0.29 -14.15
CA ARG A 56 4.08 0.11 -15.58
C ARG A 56 3.43 1.46 -15.85
N VAL A 57 3.18 2.25 -14.81
CA VAL A 57 2.52 3.55 -14.88
C VAL A 57 3.58 4.63 -14.85
N GLY A 58 3.36 5.76 -15.53
CA GLY A 58 4.28 6.89 -15.51
C GLY A 58 4.60 7.35 -14.08
N LEU A 59 5.87 7.72 -13.85
CA LEU A 59 6.39 8.11 -12.53
C LEU A 59 5.55 9.23 -11.89
N TRP A 60 5.28 10.29 -12.65
CA TRP A 60 4.51 11.45 -12.17
C TRP A 60 3.06 11.12 -11.83
N ALA A 61 2.37 10.39 -12.71
CA ALA A 61 1.01 9.97 -12.46
C ALA A 61 0.92 9.07 -11.22
N THR A 62 1.87 8.15 -11.06
CA THR A 62 1.95 7.30 -9.86
C THR A 62 2.24 8.09 -8.60
N GLY A 63 3.20 9.01 -8.66
CA GLY A 63 3.54 9.87 -7.53
C GLY A 63 2.35 10.70 -7.06
N LEU A 64 1.62 11.32 -7.99
CA LEU A 64 0.41 12.08 -7.66
C LEU A 64 -0.68 11.19 -7.06
N LEU A 65 -0.93 10.02 -7.64
CA LEU A 65 -1.95 9.09 -7.12
C LEU A 65 -1.60 8.57 -5.74
N LEU A 66 -0.34 8.23 -5.49
CA LEU A 66 0.12 7.80 -4.17
C LEU A 66 0.11 8.96 -3.17
N PHE A 67 0.40 10.18 -3.59
CA PHE A 67 0.31 11.35 -2.73
C PHE A 67 -1.14 11.61 -2.28
N PHE A 68 -2.07 11.76 -3.23
CA PHE A 68 -3.48 11.97 -2.91
C PHE A 68 -4.12 10.76 -2.22
N GLY A 69 -3.73 9.56 -2.62
CA GLY A 69 -4.15 8.33 -1.96
C GLY A 69 -3.61 8.24 -0.53
N GLY A 70 -2.42 8.73 -0.25
CA GLY A 70 -1.89 8.86 1.10
C GLY A 70 -2.71 9.85 1.93
N LEU A 71 -3.03 11.02 1.37
CA LEU A 71 -3.85 12.03 2.06
C LEU A 71 -5.25 11.49 2.38
N TRP A 72 -5.79 10.69 1.48
CA TRP A 72 -7.03 9.95 1.72
C TRP A 72 -6.91 9.02 2.93
N VAL A 73 -5.82 8.24 3.05
CA VAL A 73 -5.63 7.33 4.19
C VAL A 73 -5.38 8.10 5.49
N ASP A 74 -4.62 9.20 5.47
CA ASP A 74 -4.48 10.09 6.65
C ASP A 74 -5.86 10.55 7.12
N TRP A 75 -6.71 10.98 6.19
CA TRP A 75 -8.06 11.43 6.51
C TRP A 75 -8.95 10.32 7.07
N THR A 76 -8.95 9.12 6.48
CA THR A 76 -9.81 8.02 6.95
C THR A 76 -9.35 7.46 8.30
N THR A 77 -8.04 7.43 8.55
CA THR A 77 -7.47 6.89 9.78
C THR A 77 -7.32 7.91 10.90
N TRP A 78 -7.71 9.17 10.65
CA TRP A 78 -7.46 10.30 11.56
C TRP A 78 -5.97 10.42 11.95
N GLY A 79 -5.09 10.05 11.03
CA GLY A 79 -3.65 10.07 11.21
C GLY A 79 -3.06 11.48 11.09
N ALA A 80 -1.76 11.60 11.38
CA ALA A 80 -1.09 12.88 11.21
C ALA A 80 -1.04 13.28 9.72
N PRO A 81 -1.42 14.52 9.38
CA PRO A 81 -1.44 14.95 7.98
C PRO A 81 -0.06 14.84 7.32
N GLY A 82 -0.01 14.20 6.15
CA GLY A 82 1.22 14.03 5.38
C GLY A 82 2.01 12.76 5.72
N GLN A 83 1.61 12.01 6.73
CA GLN A 83 2.30 10.80 7.16
C GLN A 83 2.18 9.66 6.14
N TRP A 84 0.96 9.27 5.75
CA TRP A 84 0.75 8.25 4.73
C TRP A 84 1.29 8.61 3.34
N PRO A 85 1.14 9.85 2.83
CA PRO A 85 1.80 10.29 1.61
C PRO A 85 3.32 10.09 1.65
N LEU A 86 3.96 10.45 2.76
CA LEU A 86 5.41 10.29 2.92
C LEU A 86 5.79 8.81 2.86
N VAL A 87 5.07 7.96 3.61
CA VAL A 87 5.25 6.51 3.61
C VAL A 87 5.14 5.95 2.20
N PHE A 88 4.09 6.31 1.45
CA PHE A 88 3.86 5.78 0.12
C PHE A 88 4.90 6.24 -0.89
N LEU A 89 5.26 7.53 -0.88
CA LEU A 89 6.25 8.07 -1.81
C LEU A 89 7.65 7.50 -1.53
N LEU A 90 8.06 7.42 -0.27
CA LEU A 90 9.35 6.84 0.11
C LEU A 90 9.41 5.34 -0.22
N THR A 91 8.36 4.60 0.12
CA THR A 91 8.25 3.17 -0.20
C THR A 91 8.31 2.95 -1.72
N TYR A 92 7.58 3.76 -2.49
CA TYR A 92 7.58 3.66 -3.95
C TYR A 92 8.94 4.01 -4.55
N ALA A 93 9.61 5.06 -4.04
CA ALA A 93 10.94 5.47 -4.46
C ALA A 93 12.00 4.41 -4.17
N LEU A 94 11.97 3.80 -2.98
CA LEU A 94 12.94 2.79 -2.54
C LEU A 94 12.78 1.46 -3.27
N ILE A 95 11.55 1.03 -3.53
CA ILE A 95 11.33 -0.22 -4.26
C ILE A 95 11.75 -0.07 -5.74
N ARG A 96 11.90 1.17 -6.24
CA ARG A 96 12.10 1.57 -7.65
C ARG A 96 11.10 0.91 -8.62
N PRO A 97 10.62 1.61 -9.65
CA PRO A 97 9.89 0.97 -10.73
C PRO A 97 10.88 0.24 -11.63
N ASP A 98 11.31 -0.97 -11.25
CA ASP A 98 11.93 -1.87 -12.23
C ASP A 98 10.84 -2.30 -13.22
N PHE A 99 10.78 -1.61 -14.36
CA PHE A 99 9.82 -1.83 -15.43
C PHE A 99 9.83 -3.27 -15.99
N ARG A 100 10.89 -4.04 -15.68
CA ARG A 100 11.12 -5.40 -16.17
C ARG A 100 10.52 -6.48 -15.27
N GLU A 101 10.43 -6.25 -13.96
CA GLU A 101 9.91 -7.23 -13.02
C GLU A 101 8.50 -6.87 -12.59
N GLY A 102 7.53 -7.35 -13.38
CA GLY A 102 6.18 -7.50 -12.85
C GLY A 102 6.29 -8.24 -11.53
N ALA A 103 5.70 -7.69 -10.46
CA ALA A 103 5.74 -8.20 -9.10
C ALA A 103 5.07 -9.59 -9.01
N ARG A 104 5.63 -10.60 -9.66
CA ARG A 104 5.07 -11.94 -9.75
C ARG A 104 5.87 -12.82 -8.81
N GLY A 105 5.17 -13.51 -7.92
CA GLY A 105 5.78 -14.41 -6.95
C GLY A 105 5.75 -13.87 -5.53
N LEU A 106 5.49 -14.80 -4.62
CA LEU A 106 5.43 -14.60 -3.18
C LEU A 106 6.68 -13.90 -2.64
N THR A 107 7.87 -14.34 -3.04
CA THR A 107 9.15 -13.80 -2.56
C THR A 107 9.30 -12.32 -2.88
N ALA A 108 9.05 -11.92 -4.14
CA ALA A 108 9.16 -10.52 -4.55
C ALA A 108 8.12 -9.64 -3.85
N GLY A 109 6.89 -10.13 -3.65
CA GLY A 109 5.86 -9.43 -2.89
C GLY A 109 6.23 -9.25 -1.42
N MET A 110 6.76 -10.30 -0.78
CA MET A 110 7.19 -10.27 0.62
C MET A 110 8.37 -9.33 0.83
N THR A 111 9.40 -9.37 -0.02
CA THR A 111 10.54 -8.43 0.08
C THR A 111 10.08 -6.98 0.00
N ARG A 112 9.16 -6.66 -0.91
CA ARG A 112 8.61 -5.32 -1.08
C ARG A 112 7.77 -4.89 0.12
N PHE A 113 6.98 -5.80 0.67
CA PHE A 113 6.22 -5.54 1.88
C PHE A 113 7.14 -5.31 3.09
N THR A 114 8.19 -6.10 3.26
CA THR A 114 9.20 -5.90 4.30
C THR A 114 9.88 -4.53 4.14
N LEU A 115 10.26 -4.14 2.92
CA LEU A 115 10.80 -2.81 2.67
C LEU A 115 9.80 -1.70 3.02
N ALA A 116 8.52 -1.87 2.66
CA ALA A 116 7.47 -0.94 3.02
C ALA A 116 7.32 -0.79 4.54
N LEU A 117 7.43 -1.88 5.30
CA LEU A 117 7.45 -1.83 6.77
C LEU A 117 8.71 -1.16 7.32
N CYS A 118 9.89 -1.46 6.78
CA CYS A 118 11.14 -0.84 7.18
C CYS A 118 11.17 0.68 6.95
N VAL A 119 10.38 1.18 6.00
CA VAL A 119 10.19 2.62 5.76
C VAL A 119 9.05 3.16 6.62
N GLY A 120 7.94 2.46 6.63
CA GLY A 120 6.72 2.83 7.33
C GLY A 120 6.90 3.00 8.82
N VAL A 121 7.42 1.97 9.48
CA VAL A 121 7.52 1.95 10.94
C VAL A 121 8.36 3.12 11.46
N PRO A 122 9.58 3.40 10.92
CA PRO A 122 10.33 4.58 11.33
C PRO A 122 9.60 5.90 11.03
N VAL A 123 8.97 6.03 9.86
CA VAL A 123 8.19 7.24 9.54
C VAL A 123 7.08 7.44 10.57
N PHE A 124 6.31 6.39 10.88
CA PHE A 124 5.23 6.43 11.87
C PHE A 124 5.72 6.82 13.27
N ILE A 125 6.85 6.27 13.70
CA ILE A 125 7.46 6.59 14.99
C ILE A 125 7.89 8.06 15.01
N LEU A 126 8.62 8.51 13.99
CA LEU A 126 9.20 9.85 13.94
C LEU A 126 8.14 10.94 13.73
N SER A 127 7.19 10.74 12.81
CA SER A 127 6.11 11.69 12.56
C SER A 127 5.09 11.70 13.71
N GLY A 128 4.78 10.52 14.26
CA GLY A 128 3.89 10.41 15.42
C GLY A 128 4.48 11.11 16.63
N TRP A 129 5.76 10.91 16.92
CA TRP A 129 6.46 11.62 17.99
C TRP A 129 6.50 13.13 17.74
N ALA A 130 6.80 13.57 16.52
CA ALA A 130 6.88 14.99 16.18
C ALA A 130 5.53 15.72 16.28
N VAL A 131 4.40 15.03 16.04
CA VAL A 131 3.06 15.64 16.00
C VAL A 131 2.32 15.50 17.32
N TYR A 132 2.44 14.36 17.99
CA TYR A 132 1.69 14.04 19.21
C TYR A 132 2.54 14.06 20.48
N GLU A 133 3.84 14.35 20.36
CA GLU A 133 4.82 14.44 21.47
C GLU A 133 4.84 13.20 22.38
N SER A 134 4.39 12.06 21.87
CA SER A 134 4.21 10.83 22.61
C SER A 134 4.76 9.63 21.84
N TRP A 135 5.23 8.65 22.60
CA TRP A 135 5.68 7.38 22.01
C TRP A 135 4.47 6.56 21.57
N PRO A 136 4.58 5.82 20.46
CA PRO A 136 3.48 5.00 19.99
C PRO A 136 3.22 3.84 20.95
N ASP A 137 1.99 3.32 20.91
CA ASP A 137 1.66 2.04 21.54
C ASP A 137 2.38 0.91 20.80
N TRP A 138 3.53 0.50 21.35
CA TRP A 138 4.34 -0.61 20.85
C TRP A 138 3.58 -1.93 20.78
N GLY A 139 2.60 -2.14 21.68
CA GLY A 139 1.76 -3.32 21.67
C GLY A 139 0.81 -3.33 20.47
N ALA A 140 0.17 -2.20 20.17
CA ALA A 140 -0.68 -2.06 19.00
C ALA A 140 0.11 -2.18 17.69
N LEU A 141 1.28 -1.53 17.60
CA LEU A 141 2.18 -1.65 16.45
C LEU A 141 2.65 -3.10 16.24
N GLY A 142 3.07 -3.78 17.32
CA GLY A 142 3.50 -5.18 17.26
C GLY A 142 2.39 -6.11 16.77
N ARG A 143 1.17 -5.96 17.30
CA ARG A 143 0.01 -6.72 16.82
C ARG A 143 -0.30 -6.47 15.34
N GLY A 144 -0.22 -5.21 14.90
CA GLY A 144 -0.40 -4.85 13.49
C GLY A 144 0.63 -5.53 12.58
N VAL A 145 1.90 -5.53 12.97
CA VAL A 145 2.97 -6.21 12.23
C VAL A 145 2.74 -7.73 12.19
N VAL A 146 2.39 -8.35 13.32
CA VAL A 146 2.12 -9.81 13.37
C VAL A 146 0.98 -10.18 12.43
N VAL A 147 -0.15 -9.46 12.47
CA VAL A 147 -1.28 -9.71 11.56
C VAL A 147 -0.84 -9.56 10.11
N ALA A 148 -0.10 -8.50 9.80
CA ALA A 148 0.35 -8.26 8.44
C ALA A 148 1.26 -9.38 7.93
N VAL A 149 2.23 -9.83 8.72
CA VAL A 149 3.13 -10.92 8.35
C VAL A 149 2.37 -12.23 8.11
N LEU A 150 1.26 -12.48 8.82
CA LEU A 150 0.43 -13.67 8.62
C LEU A 150 -0.48 -13.56 7.39
N PHE A 151 -1.09 -12.40 7.15
CA PHE A 151 -2.10 -12.23 6.09
C PHE A 151 -1.52 -11.82 4.73
N VAL A 152 -0.42 -11.08 4.70
CA VAL A 152 0.19 -10.62 3.44
C VAL A 152 0.64 -11.75 2.52
N PRO A 153 1.29 -12.83 3.00
CA PRO A 153 1.61 -13.99 2.17
C PRO A 153 0.37 -14.56 1.48
N PHE A 154 -0.74 -14.65 2.22
CA PHE A 154 -2.01 -15.15 1.70
C PHE A 154 -2.60 -14.23 0.62
N MET A 155 -2.58 -12.91 0.85
CA MET A 155 -3.06 -11.93 -0.14
C MET A 155 -2.24 -11.99 -1.44
N ILE A 156 -0.92 -12.08 -1.34
CA ILE A 156 -0.04 -12.21 -2.52
C ILE A 156 -0.32 -13.52 -3.25
N PHE A 157 -0.47 -14.63 -2.50
CA PHE A 157 -0.77 -15.93 -3.08
C PHE A 157 -2.11 -15.94 -3.84
N VAL A 158 -3.17 -15.38 -3.25
CA VAL A 158 -4.49 -15.28 -3.90
C VAL A 158 -4.40 -14.44 -5.17
N ARG A 159 -3.71 -13.29 -5.11
CA ARG A 159 -3.50 -12.43 -6.28
C ARG A 159 -2.76 -13.17 -7.40
N ASP A 160 -1.70 -13.91 -7.06
CA ASP A 160 -0.90 -14.64 -8.04
C ASP A 160 -1.70 -15.79 -8.68
N LYS A 161 -2.53 -16.51 -7.91
CA LYS A 161 -3.45 -17.53 -8.44
C LYS A 161 -4.53 -16.94 -9.35
N LEU A 162 -5.10 -15.80 -8.98
CA LEU A 162 -6.09 -15.10 -9.82
C LEU A 162 -5.47 -14.61 -11.12
N ALA A 163 -4.26 -14.04 -11.06
CA ALA A 163 -3.52 -13.60 -12.24
C ALA A 163 -3.15 -14.76 -13.18
N GLY A 164 -2.82 -15.93 -12.63
CA GLY A 164 -2.57 -17.15 -13.41
C GLY A 164 -3.82 -17.65 -14.13
N ARG A 165 -4.99 -17.65 -13.48
CA ARG A 165 -6.26 -18.06 -14.09
C ARG A 165 -6.71 -17.14 -15.21
N MET A 166 -6.51 -15.83 -15.06
CA MET A 166 -6.84 -14.84 -16.10
C MET A 166 -5.90 -14.90 -17.31
N SER A 167 -4.72 -15.52 -17.18
CA SER A 167 -3.72 -15.67 -18.24
C SER A 167 -3.82 -17.00 -18.99
N GLY A 168 -4.61 -17.96 -18.49
CA GLY A 168 -4.70 -19.33 -19.03
C GLY A 168 -6.05 -19.67 -19.63
N ASN A 169 -6.75 -18.67 -20.16
CA ASN A 169 -8.06 -18.82 -20.79
C ASN A 169 -8.02 -18.56 -22.31
N ASP A 170 -6.86 -18.82 -22.92
CA ASP A 170 -6.63 -18.91 -24.37
C ASP A 170 -6.36 -20.37 -24.76
#